data_AF-A0A0L8I3D0-F1
#
_entry.id   AF-A0A0L8I3D0-F1
#
_cell.length_a   1.000
_cell.length_b   1.000
_cell.length_c   1.000
_cell.angle_alpha   90.00
_cell.angle_beta   90.00
_cell.angle_gamma   90.00
#
_symmetry.space_group_name_H-M   'P 1'
#
loop_
_entity.id
_entity.type
_entity.pdbx_description
1 polymer ?
#
loop_
_entity_poly.entity_id
_entity_poly.type
_entity_poly.pdbx_seq_one_letter_code
_entity_poly.pdbx_strand_id
1 'polypeptide(L)'
;SASYAVGNAVFHNDILYEALLPYIPVITQLLKDPIHKTRSHAASVCGNLGIHSNLLCAELIQQKAILNLLDLACQDTHFSVQLCALVALRTLIKNEEIRK
;
A
#
# COMPACT_ATOMS: atom_id res chain seq x y z
N SER A 1 -0.88 -13.58 -8.30
CA SER A 1 0.14 -12.86 -7.49
C SER A 1 -0.45 -12.51 -6.13
N ALA A 2 0.36 -12.37 -5.08
CA ALA A 2 -0.13 -12.12 -3.72
C ALA A 2 -1.03 -10.85 -3.62
N SER A 3 -0.78 -9.84 -4.44
CA SER A 3 -1.64 -8.65 -4.57
C SER A 3 -3.06 -8.96 -5.07
N TYR A 4 -3.24 -9.97 -5.90
CA TYR A 4 -4.55 -10.44 -6.37
C TYR A 4 -5.29 -11.23 -5.29
N ALA A 5 -4.57 -12.05 -4.50
CA ALA A 5 -5.15 -12.79 -3.38
C ALA A 5 -5.56 -11.86 -2.22
N VAL A 6 -4.68 -10.91 -1.85
CA VAL A 6 -4.99 -9.87 -0.86
C VAL A 6 -6.09 -8.94 -1.39
N GLY A 7 -6.02 -8.54 -2.66
CA GLY A 7 -7.07 -7.73 -3.30
C GLY A 7 -8.46 -8.39 -3.24
N ASN A 8 -8.57 -9.68 -3.55
CA ASN A 8 -9.82 -10.42 -3.42
C ASN A 8 -10.27 -10.60 -1.96
N ALA A 9 -9.34 -10.77 -1.01
CA ALA A 9 -9.68 -10.88 0.41
C ALA A 9 -10.20 -9.56 0.99
N VAL A 10 -9.65 -8.43 0.52
CA VAL A 10 -10.06 -7.07 0.91
C VAL A 10 -11.43 -6.71 0.31
N PHE A 11 -11.89 -7.36 -0.77
CA PHE A 11 -13.07 -6.94 -1.53
C PHE A 11 -14.44 -7.23 -0.87
N HIS A 12 -14.52 -7.96 0.26
CA HIS A 12 -15.81 -8.52 0.71
C HIS A 12 -16.19 -8.46 2.20
N ASN A 13 -15.40 -7.88 3.13
CA ASN A 13 -15.84 -7.86 4.54
C ASN A 13 -15.15 -6.78 5.41
N ASP A 14 -15.93 -5.96 6.12
CA ASP A 14 -15.40 -4.99 7.09
C ASP A 14 -14.59 -5.66 8.22
N ILE A 15 -14.96 -6.90 8.59
CA ILE A 15 -14.24 -7.72 9.58
C ILE A 15 -12.80 -8.03 9.14
N LEU A 16 -12.56 -8.11 7.82
CA LEU A 16 -11.23 -8.36 7.27
C LEU A 16 -10.32 -7.13 7.39
N TYR A 17 -10.86 -5.91 7.42
CA TYR A 17 -10.04 -4.72 7.59
C TYR A 17 -9.46 -4.62 9.01
N GLU A 18 -10.23 -4.96 10.03
CA GLU A 18 -9.71 -5.04 11.40
C GLU A 18 -8.62 -6.10 11.54
N ALA A 19 -8.78 -7.24 10.86
CA ALA A 19 -7.75 -8.29 10.82
C ALA A 19 -6.47 -7.85 10.06
N LEU A 20 -6.57 -6.88 9.16
CA LEU A 20 -5.46 -6.38 8.34
C LEU A 20 -4.68 -5.23 9.00
N LEU A 21 -5.28 -4.50 9.95
CA LEU A 21 -4.62 -3.42 10.69
C LEU A 21 -3.22 -3.81 11.23
N PRO A 22 -3.04 -4.96 11.91
CA PRO A 22 -1.73 -5.32 12.47
C PRO A 22 -0.66 -5.57 11.40
N TYR A 23 -1.06 -5.82 10.15
CA TYR A 23 -0.14 -6.07 9.05
C TYR A 23 0.30 -4.79 8.33
N ILE A 24 -0.37 -3.65 8.53
CA ILE A 24 0.01 -2.38 7.88
C ILE A 24 1.43 -1.94 8.23
N PRO A 25 1.89 -1.98 9.50
CA PRO A 25 3.28 -1.66 9.84
C PRO A 25 4.27 -2.59 9.13
N VAL A 26 3.96 -3.90 9.05
CA VAL A 26 4.80 -4.90 8.38
C VAL A 26 4.89 -4.61 6.89
N ILE A 27 3.76 -4.37 6.22
CA ILE A 27 3.72 -4.05 4.79
C ILE A 27 4.48 -2.76 4.51
N THR A 28 4.37 -1.76 5.39
CA THR A 28 5.07 -0.49 5.26
C THR A 28 6.59 -0.67 5.43
N GLN A 29 7.02 -1.57 6.31
CA GLN A 29 8.44 -1.93 6.44
C GLN A 29 8.97 -2.65 5.17
N LEU A 30 8.16 -3.49 4.54
CA LEU A 30 8.52 -4.20 3.30
C LEU A 30 8.73 -3.27 2.10
N LEU A 31 8.29 -2.00 2.16
CA LEU A 31 8.66 -0.98 1.18
C LEU A 31 10.16 -0.68 1.16
N LYS A 32 10.90 -1.05 2.21
CA LYS A 32 12.35 -0.86 2.33
C LYS A 32 13.14 -2.16 2.16
N ASP A 33 12.47 -3.23 1.75
CA ASP A 33 13.08 -4.55 1.58
C ASP A 33 14.21 -4.51 0.52
N PRO A 34 15.34 -5.21 0.71
CA PRO A 34 16.41 -5.22 -0.27
C PRO A 34 15.98 -5.82 -1.63
N ILE A 35 14.99 -6.69 -1.65
CA ILE A 35 14.51 -7.37 -2.84
C ILE A 35 13.46 -6.49 -3.55
N HIS A 36 13.76 -6.06 -4.77
CA HIS A 36 12.87 -5.20 -5.55
C HIS A 36 11.47 -5.79 -5.76
N LYS A 37 11.35 -7.12 -5.97
CA LYS A 37 10.04 -7.79 -6.12
C LYS A 37 9.18 -7.65 -4.86
N THR A 38 9.79 -7.72 -3.69
CA THR A 38 9.10 -7.54 -2.41
C THR A 38 8.59 -6.12 -2.28
N ARG A 39 9.42 -5.11 -2.61
CA ARG A 39 9.00 -3.70 -2.61
C ARG A 39 7.87 -3.42 -3.60
N SER A 40 7.96 -3.91 -4.85
CA SER A 40 6.88 -3.77 -5.85
C SER A 40 5.57 -4.38 -5.36
N HIS A 41 5.63 -5.56 -4.73
CA HIS A 41 4.45 -6.20 -4.16
C HIS A 41 3.88 -5.42 -2.98
N ALA A 42 4.72 -4.99 -2.05
CA ALA A 42 4.32 -4.17 -0.91
C ALA A 42 3.63 -2.87 -1.37
N ALA A 43 4.21 -2.18 -2.36
CA ALA A 43 3.61 -0.98 -2.94
C ALA A 43 2.23 -1.26 -3.55
N SER A 44 2.10 -2.36 -4.28
CA SER A 44 0.82 -2.78 -4.87
C SER A 44 -0.24 -3.10 -3.80
N VAL A 45 0.16 -3.76 -2.70
CA VAL A 45 -0.73 -4.05 -1.56
C VAL A 45 -1.18 -2.75 -0.89
N CYS A 46 -0.28 -1.80 -0.62
CA CYS A 46 -0.65 -0.49 -0.07
C CYS A 46 -1.70 0.22 -0.93
N GLY A 47 -1.51 0.22 -2.25
CA GLY A 47 -2.47 0.81 -3.20
C GLY A 47 -3.86 0.15 -3.10
N ASN A 48 -3.90 -1.18 -2.99
CA ASN A 48 -5.15 -1.92 -2.88
C ASN A 48 -5.87 -1.70 -1.54
N LEU A 49 -5.13 -1.61 -0.42
CA LEU A 49 -5.72 -1.41 0.91
C LEU A 49 -6.51 -0.07 0.99
N GLY A 50 -5.99 0.99 0.39
CA GLY A 50 -6.65 2.30 0.44
C GLY A 50 -7.83 2.50 -0.50
N ILE A 51 -8.13 1.54 -1.39
CA ILE A 51 -9.35 1.56 -2.21
C ILE A 51 -10.59 1.30 -1.34
N HIS A 52 -10.45 0.53 -0.27
CA HIS A 52 -11.57 -0.23 0.27
C HIS A 52 -11.97 0.12 1.71
N SER A 53 -11.15 0.88 2.46
CA SER A 53 -11.48 1.24 3.84
C SER A 53 -10.82 2.54 4.31
N ASN A 54 -11.63 3.44 4.89
CA ASN A 54 -11.14 4.66 5.53
C ASN A 54 -10.31 4.37 6.79
N LEU A 55 -10.63 3.29 7.50
CA LEU A 55 -9.89 2.83 8.69
C LEU A 55 -8.47 2.39 8.32
N LEU A 56 -8.30 1.67 7.20
CA LEU A 56 -6.97 1.30 6.71
C LEU A 56 -6.19 2.51 6.18
N CYS A 57 -6.89 3.50 5.61
CA CYS A 57 -6.25 4.75 5.16
C CYS A 57 -5.64 5.53 6.32
N ALA A 58 -6.36 5.65 7.45
CA ALA A 58 -5.83 6.31 8.64
C ALA A 58 -4.53 5.65 9.14
N GLU A 59 -4.51 4.32 9.20
CA GLU A 59 -3.31 3.57 9.62
C GLU A 59 -2.16 3.72 8.61
N LEU A 60 -2.44 3.69 7.30
CA LEU A 60 -1.43 3.94 6.25
C LEU A 60 -0.78 5.33 6.39
N ILE A 61 -1.57 6.34 6.76
CA ILE A 61 -1.07 7.70 7.05
C ILE A 61 -0.18 7.67 8.29
N GLN A 62 -0.64 7.05 9.39
CA GLN A 62 0.15 6.95 10.63
C GLN A 62 1.50 6.25 10.41
N GLN A 63 1.54 5.19 9.60
CA GLN A 63 2.76 4.45 9.28
C GLN A 63 3.65 5.16 8.23
N LYS A 64 3.28 6.36 7.76
CA LYS A 64 4.00 7.10 6.71
C LYS A 64 4.12 6.33 5.39
N ALA A 65 3.17 5.45 5.10
CA ALA A 65 3.20 4.62 3.89
C ALA A 65 3.20 5.47 2.62
N ILE A 66 2.46 6.59 2.60
CA ILE A 66 2.39 7.52 1.46
C ILE A 66 3.76 8.16 1.18
N LEU A 67 4.45 8.62 2.22
CA LEU A 67 5.79 9.19 2.08
C LEU A 67 6.79 8.13 1.56
N ASN A 68 6.76 6.93 2.13
CA ASN A 68 7.63 5.83 1.68
C ASN A 68 7.33 5.44 0.22
N LEU A 69 6.07 5.47 -0.22
CA LEU A 69 5.70 5.25 -1.62
C LEU A 69 6.19 6.37 -2.53
N LEU A 70 6.14 7.63 -2.10
CA LEU A 70 6.70 8.75 -2.85
C LEU A 70 8.22 8.63 -2.98
N ASP A 71 8.91 8.28 -1.90
CA ASP A 71 10.36 8.04 -1.93
C ASP A 71 10.71 6.91 -2.91
N LEU A 72 9.97 5.79 -2.89
CA LEU A 72 10.17 4.72 -3.86
C LEU A 72 9.90 5.16 -5.30
N ALA A 73 8.85 5.92 -5.55
CA ALA A 73 8.52 6.43 -6.87
C ALA A 73 9.63 7.33 -7.43
N CYS A 74 10.28 8.12 -6.57
CA CYS A 74 11.31 9.07 -6.97
C CYS A 74 12.74 8.50 -6.98
N GLN A 75 13.06 7.57 -6.06
CA GLN A 75 14.44 7.22 -5.74
C GLN A 75 14.78 5.73 -5.98
N ASP A 76 13.80 4.84 -6.14
CA ASP A 76 14.12 3.42 -6.36
C ASP A 76 14.86 3.23 -7.70
N THR A 77 15.83 2.33 -7.73
CA THR A 77 16.62 2.03 -8.93
C THR A 77 15.89 1.13 -9.93
N HIS A 78 14.80 0.49 -9.53
CA HIS A 78 14.05 -0.46 -10.35
C HIS A 78 12.74 0.17 -10.84
N PHE A 79 12.60 0.28 -12.17
CA PHE A 79 11.41 0.84 -12.81
C PHE A 79 10.10 0.16 -12.38
N SER A 80 10.10 -1.15 -12.17
CA SER A 80 8.91 -1.88 -11.72
C SER A 80 8.45 -1.47 -10.32
N VAL A 81 9.37 -1.10 -9.43
CA VAL A 81 9.05 -0.61 -8.09
C VAL A 81 8.46 0.80 -8.19
N GLN A 82 9.13 1.68 -8.95
CA GLN A 82 8.65 3.04 -9.20
C GLN A 82 7.23 3.05 -9.78
N LEU A 83 6.97 2.21 -10.80
CA LEU A 83 5.65 2.11 -11.43
C LEU A 83 4.58 1.62 -10.44
N CYS A 84 4.86 0.57 -9.68
CA CYS A 84 3.94 0.08 -8.65
C CYS A 84 3.64 1.15 -7.59
N ALA A 85 4.65 1.90 -7.16
CA ALA A 85 4.49 2.99 -6.20
C ALA A 85 3.63 4.13 -6.77
N LEU A 86 3.87 4.56 -8.01
CA LEU A 86 3.05 5.58 -8.68
C LEU A 86 1.59 5.14 -8.87
N VAL A 87 1.37 3.88 -9.25
CA VAL A 87 0.02 3.32 -9.38
C VAL A 87 -0.69 3.25 -8.02
N ALA A 88 0.04 2.89 -6.96
CA ALA A 88 -0.48 2.89 -5.60
C ALA A 88 -0.85 4.30 -5.15
N LEU A 89 0.03 5.29 -5.32
CA LEU A 89 -0.23 6.69 -4.99
C LEU A 89 -1.44 7.24 -5.75
N ARG A 90 -1.51 7.02 -7.07
CA ARG A 90 -2.65 7.42 -7.91
C ARG A 90 -3.97 6.83 -7.42
N THR A 91 -3.93 5.63 -6.87
CA THR A 91 -5.10 4.95 -6.32
C THR A 91 -5.49 5.54 -4.97
N LEU A 92 -4.51 5.76 -4.09
CA LEU A 92 -4.70 6.29 -2.75
C LEU A 92 -5.28 7.72 -2.74
N ILE A 93 -4.86 8.60 -3.65
CA ILE A 93 -5.38 9.98 -3.73
C ILE A 93 -6.88 10.08 -4.10
N LYS A 94 -7.48 8.96 -4.55
CA LYS A 94 -8.91 8.90 -4.79
C LYS A 94 -9.71 8.82 -3.49
N ASN A 95 -9.07 8.41 -2.39
CA ASN A 95 -9.69 8.43 -1.06
C ASN A 95 -9.57 9.83 -0.45
N GLU A 96 -10.71 10.39 -0.03
CA GLU A 96 -10.81 11.72 0.58
C GLU A 96 -9.97 11.86 1.86
N GLU A 97 -9.84 10.79 2.65
CA GLU A 97 -9.08 10.80 3.91
C GLU A 97 -7.56 10.96 3.71
N ILE A 98 -7.04 10.52 2.56
CA ILE A 98 -5.62 10.65 2.22
C ILE A 98 -5.30 12.03 1.65
N ARG A 99 -6.31 12.76 1.17
CA ARG A 99 -6.15 14.09 0.56
C ARG A 99 -6.14 15.23 1.60
N LYS A 100 -6.55 14.95 2.84
CA LYS A 100 -6.55 15.90 3.96
C LYS A 100 -5.15 16.07 4.53
#